data_AF-A0AAX0WT96-F1
#
_entry.id   AF-A0AAX0WT96-F1
#
_cell.length_a   1.000
_cell.length_b   1.000
_cell.length_c   1.000
_cell.angle_alpha   90.00
_cell.angle_beta   90.00
_cell.angle_gamma   90.00
#
_symmetry.space_group_name_H-M   'P 1'
#
loop_
_entity.id
_entity.type
_entity.pdbx_description
1 polymer ?
#
loop_
_entity_poly.entity_id
_entity_poly.type
_entity_poly.pdbx_seq_one_letter_code
_entity_poly.pdbx_strand_id
1 'polypeptide(L)'
;MKQGGSYANSSGKVLEGLVEFALTKKGFTVTRYKDWKLNPSNFGEELLLKNVPYEGIYKHASTTEFVLISKAYNLNTRIECKWQQVSGSADEKLPYLFLNCSEKMFEPHIIILLDGGGSKTGAVNWLREECDKFNLSQSNASKRQIDLMDMTDFVKWVNTVFK
;
A
#
# COMPACT_ATOMS: atom_id res chain seq x y z
N MET A 1 -4.84 29.36 10.23
CA MET A 1 -3.98 28.17 10.40
C MET A 1 -4.82 26.92 10.18
N LYS A 2 -4.50 26.07 9.19
CA LYS A 2 -5.18 24.77 9.03
C LYS A 2 -4.62 23.81 10.09
N GLN A 3 -5.49 23.19 10.89
CA GLN A 3 -5.11 22.21 11.91
C GLN A 3 -4.35 21.03 11.28
N GLY A 4 -3.32 20.51 11.97
CA GLY A 4 -2.38 19.52 11.43
C GLY A 4 -3.02 18.28 10.81
N GLY A 5 -4.20 17.84 11.29
CA GLY A 5 -4.94 16.71 10.71
C GLY A 5 -5.49 16.97 9.30
N SER A 6 -5.96 18.19 9.01
CA SER A 6 -6.44 18.54 7.66
C SER A 6 -5.30 18.60 6.64
N TYR A 7 -4.12 19.05 7.08
CA TYR A 7 -2.93 19.11 6.23
C TYR A 7 -2.37 17.70 5.97
N ALA A 8 -2.28 16.86 7.01
CA ALA A 8 -1.86 15.45 6.87
C ALA A 8 -2.76 14.69 5.88
N ASN A 9 -4.08 14.89 5.94
CA ASN A 9 -5.02 14.29 4.98
C ASN A 9 -4.84 14.81 3.55
N SER A 10 -4.48 16.09 3.36
CA SER A 10 -4.21 16.61 2.01
C SER A 10 -2.91 16.05 1.44
N SER A 11 -1.87 15.88 2.25
CA SER A 11 -0.59 15.32 1.80
C SER A 11 -0.66 13.81 1.56
N GLY A 12 -1.44 13.05 2.34
CA GLY A 12 -1.72 11.64 2.07
C GLY A 12 -2.37 11.43 0.69
N LYS A 13 -3.31 12.31 0.32
CA LYS A 13 -3.93 12.29 -1.02
C LYS A 13 -2.95 12.60 -2.15
N VAL A 14 -1.89 13.37 -1.89
CA VAL A 14 -0.84 13.61 -2.89
C VAL A 14 -0.08 12.31 -3.15
N LEU A 15 0.31 11.58 -2.10
CA LEU A 15 0.98 10.29 -2.24
C LEU A 15 0.12 9.28 -3.01
N GLU A 16 -1.15 9.15 -2.64
CA GLU A 16 -2.12 8.30 -3.36
C GLU A 16 -2.25 8.70 -4.84
N GLY A 17 -2.33 10.01 -5.13
CA GLY A 17 -2.40 10.53 -6.50
C GLY A 17 -1.15 10.22 -7.33
N LEU A 18 0.03 10.19 -6.72
CA LEU A 18 1.27 9.79 -7.40
C LEU A 18 1.28 8.30 -7.75
N VAL A 19 0.77 7.44 -6.87
CA VAL A 19 0.59 6.00 -7.13
C VAL A 19 -0.38 5.80 -8.30
N GLU A 20 -1.54 6.46 -8.26
CA GLU A 20 -2.52 6.42 -9.35
C GLU A 20 -1.90 6.87 -10.68
N PHE A 21 -1.16 7.98 -10.67
CA PHE A 21 -0.50 8.49 -11.87
C PHE A 21 0.52 7.50 -12.43
N ALA A 22 1.42 6.97 -11.59
CA ALA A 22 2.46 6.03 -12.02
C ALA A 22 1.86 4.78 -12.69
N LEU A 23 0.81 4.21 -12.10
CA LEU A 23 0.15 3.00 -12.62
C LEU A 23 -0.75 3.30 -13.82
N THR A 24 -1.44 4.43 -13.86
CA THR A 24 -2.21 4.84 -15.04
C THR A 24 -1.30 5.01 -16.26
N LYS A 25 -0.07 5.52 -16.08
CA LYS A 25 0.93 5.59 -17.16
C LYS A 25 1.40 4.23 -17.65
N LYS A 26 1.17 3.16 -16.90
CA LYS A 26 1.38 1.76 -17.30
C LYS A 26 0.12 1.08 -17.84
N GLY A 27 -0.97 1.82 -18.04
CA GLY A 27 -2.21 1.31 -18.63
C GLY A 27 -3.22 0.74 -17.64
N PHE A 28 -2.97 0.84 -16.33
CA PHE A 28 -3.90 0.36 -15.32
C PHE A 28 -5.12 1.28 -15.22
N THR A 29 -6.30 0.66 -15.13
CA THR A 29 -7.56 1.39 -14.89
C THR A 29 -7.77 1.56 -13.39
N VAL A 30 -7.85 2.82 -12.94
CA VAL A 30 -8.17 3.15 -11.54
C VAL A 30 -9.68 3.16 -11.34
N THR A 31 -10.18 2.34 -10.42
CA THR A 31 -11.61 2.30 -10.08
C THR A 31 -11.82 1.93 -8.62
N ARG A 32 -13.00 2.18 -8.04
CA ARG A 32 -13.30 1.73 -6.67
C ARG A 32 -13.69 0.26 -6.67
N TYR A 33 -13.29 -0.47 -5.64
CA TYR A 33 -13.66 -1.87 -5.43
C TYR A 33 -15.16 -2.10 -5.56
N LYS A 34 -15.98 -1.22 -4.96
CA LYS A 34 -17.44 -1.33 -5.00
C LYS A 34 -18.00 -1.24 -6.43
N ASP A 35 -17.41 -0.39 -7.28
CA ASP A 35 -17.90 -0.13 -8.63
C ASP A 35 -17.50 -1.31 -9.54
N TRP A 36 -16.26 -1.80 -9.38
CA TRP A 36 -15.79 -3.04 -10.01
C TRP A 36 -16.62 -4.26 -9.60
N LYS A 37 -16.86 -4.46 -8.30
CA LYS A 37 -17.59 -5.61 -7.76
C LYS A 37 -19.01 -5.73 -8.31
N LEU A 38 -19.68 -4.61 -8.59
CA LEU A 38 -21.03 -4.59 -9.12
C LEU A 38 -21.08 -5.07 -10.58
N ASN A 39 -20.09 -4.72 -11.39
CA ASN A 39 -20.06 -5.07 -12.81
C ASN A 39 -18.62 -5.40 -13.29
N PRO A 40 -18.01 -6.53 -12.87
CA PRO A 40 -16.60 -6.81 -13.18
C PRO A 40 -16.31 -6.88 -14.67
N SER A 41 -17.27 -7.34 -15.48
CA SER A 41 -17.17 -7.46 -16.95
C SER A 41 -17.01 -6.11 -17.67
N ASN A 42 -17.33 -5.00 -17.02
CA ASN A 42 -17.18 -3.65 -17.60
C ASN A 42 -15.75 -3.12 -17.47
N PHE A 43 -14.87 -3.85 -16.79
CA PHE A 43 -13.50 -3.45 -16.53
C PHE A 43 -12.54 -4.44 -17.18
N GLY A 44 -11.33 -3.95 -17.52
CA GLY A 44 -10.25 -4.79 -17.99
C GLY A 44 -9.64 -5.63 -16.87
N GLU A 45 -8.57 -6.36 -17.20
CA GLU A 45 -7.87 -7.25 -16.26
C GLU A 45 -6.66 -6.57 -15.57
N GLU A 46 -6.42 -5.30 -15.91
CA GLU A 46 -5.33 -4.46 -15.41
C GLU A 46 -5.91 -3.30 -14.57
N LEU A 47 -6.02 -3.52 -13.27
CA LEU A 47 -6.81 -2.69 -12.36
C LEU A 47 -6.00 -2.16 -11.19
N LEU A 48 -6.26 -0.91 -10.83
CA LEU A 48 -5.91 -0.35 -9.52
C LEU A 48 -7.21 -0.10 -8.75
N LEU A 49 -7.58 -1.03 -7.89
CA LEU A 49 -8.81 -0.99 -7.10
C LEU A 49 -8.62 -0.15 -5.84
N LYS A 50 -9.45 0.86 -5.65
CA LYS A 50 -9.48 1.72 -4.46
C LYS A 50 -10.44 1.21 -3.40
N ASN A 51 -10.12 1.43 -2.12
CA ASN A 51 -10.99 1.14 -0.98
C ASN A 51 -11.41 -0.34 -0.90
N VAL A 52 -10.48 -1.27 -1.10
CA VAL A 52 -10.77 -2.72 -0.97
C VAL A 52 -10.95 -3.06 0.52
N PRO A 53 -12.09 -3.65 0.91
CA PRO A 53 -12.37 -3.94 2.31
C PRO A 53 -11.48 -5.06 2.86
N TYR A 54 -11.17 -4.98 4.15
CA TYR A 54 -10.59 -6.06 4.95
C TYR A 54 -11.05 -5.95 6.40
N GLU A 55 -10.92 -7.01 7.18
CA GLU A 55 -11.13 -6.97 8.63
C GLU A 55 -9.78 -6.80 9.33
N GLY A 56 -9.63 -5.75 10.13
CA GLY A 56 -8.37 -5.49 10.84
C GLY A 56 -8.13 -6.40 12.04
N ILE A 57 -6.94 -6.31 12.65
CA ILE A 57 -6.55 -7.13 13.82
C ILE A 57 -7.46 -6.94 15.04
N TYR A 58 -8.17 -5.80 15.12
CA TYR A 58 -9.16 -5.51 16.16
C TYR A 58 -10.60 -5.88 15.77
N LYS A 59 -10.79 -6.65 14.69
CA LYS A 59 -12.10 -7.11 14.20
C LYS A 59 -13.05 -5.98 13.78
N HIS A 60 -12.47 -4.86 13.35
CA HIS A 60 -13.23 -3.76 12.76
C HIS A 60 -13.11 -3.81 11.24
N ALA A 61 -14.18 -3.38 10.56
CA ALA A 61 -14.17 -3.21 9.12
C ALA A 61 -13.24 -2.04 8.74
N SER A 62 -12.32 -2.31 7.82
CA SER A 62 -11.34 -1.36 7.32
C SER A 62 -11.29 -1.41 5.79
N THR A 63 -10.63 -0.42 5.18
CA THR A 63 -10.36 -0.39 3.75
C THR A 63 -8.91 -0.03 3.50
N THR A 64 -8.28 -0.65 2.50
CA THR A 64 -6.96 -0.23 2.00
C THR A 64 -7.09 0.94 1.03
N GLU A 65 -6.00 1.66 0.84
CA GLU A 65 -5.92 2.64 -0.24
C GLU A 65 -6.01 1.95 -1.61
N PHE A 66 -5.22 0.90 -1.87
CA PHE A 66 -5.19 0.23 -3.18
C PHE A 66 -4.97 -1.29 -3.17
N VAL A 67 -5.53 -1.97 -4.16
CA VAL A 67 -5.08 -3.30 -4.64
C VAL A 67 -4.86 -3.23 -6.14
N LEU A 68 -3.63 -3.51 -6.56
CA LEU A 68 -3.18 -3.62 -7.93
C LEU A 68 -3.35 -5.07 -8.41
N ILE A 69 -4.13 -5.25 -9.46
CA ILE A 69 -4.39 -6.55 -10.09
C ILE A 69 -3.92 -6.47 -11.54
N SER A 70 -3.13 -7.46 -11.93
CA SER A 70 -2.73 -7.67 -13.31
C SER A 70 -2.83 -9.14 -13.67
N LYS A 71 -3.52 -9.44 -14.76
CA LYS A 71 -3.47 -10.80 -15.32
C LYS A 71 -2.23 -10.98 -16.19
N ALA A 72 -1.85 -9.97 -16.97
CA ALA A 72 -0.68 -10.04 -17.85
C ALA A 72 0.61 -10.34 -17.08
N TYR A 73 0.73 -9.78 -15.87
CA TYR A 73 1.90 -9.95 -15.01
C TYR A 73 1.66 -10.95 -13.85
N ASN A 74 0.51 -11.64 -13.82
CA ASN A 74 0.09 -12.56 -12.75
C ASN A 74 0.32 -11.96 -11.34
N LEU A 75 -0.17 -10.74 -11.14
CA LEU A 75 0.14 -9.92 -9.98
C LEU A 75 -1.13 -9.54 -9.22
N ASN A 76 -1.06 -9.68 -7.90
CA ASN A 76 -2.06 -9.18 -6.96
C ASN A 76 -1.29 -8.54 -5.79
N THR A 77 -1.25 -7.22 -5.76
CA THR A 77 -0.44 -6.45 -4.82
C THR A 77 -1.28 -5.44 -4.08
N ARG A 78 -1.35 -5.53 -2.76
CA ARG A 78 -1.93 -4.47 -1.94
C ARG A 78 -0.92 -3.35 -1.73
N ILE A 79 -1.37 -2.09 -1.74
CA ILE A 79 -0.50 -0.94 -1.50
C ILE A 79 -1.11 -0.08 -0.39
N GLU A 80 -0.39 0.02 0.72
CA GLU A 80 -0.77 0.84 1.89
C GLU A 80 0.07 2.13 1.89
N CYS A 81 -0.57 3.29 1.73
CA CYS A 81 0.11 4.57 1.60
C CYS A 81 0.17 5.29 2.94
N LYS A 82 1.36 5.74 3.37
CA LYS A 82 1.55 6.54 4.59
C LYS A 82 2.51 7.68 4.33
N TRP A 83 2.02 8.92 4.49
CA TRP A 83 2.82 10.13 4.34
C TRP A 83 3.03 10.82 5.68
N GLN A 84 4.27 11.14 6.01
CA GLN A 84 4.61 11.98 7.16
C GLN A 84 5.77 12.90 6.80
N GLN A 85 5.52 14.20 6.69
CA GLN A 85 6.55 15.21 6.37
C GLN A 85 7.22 15.86 7.58
N VAL A 86 6.58 15.82 8.75
CA VAL A 86 7.09 16.43 9.99
C VAL A 86 7.06 15.38 11.09
N SER A 87 8.07 15.41 11.95
CA SER A 87 8.12 14.52 13.12
C SER A 87 6.90 14.69 14.02
N GLY A 88 6.37 13.59 14.50
CA GLY A 88 5.12 13.50 15.23
C GLY A 88 4.82 12.06 15.62
N SER A 89 3.60 11.78 16.06
CA SER A 89 3.17 10.44 16.52
C SER A 89 2.53 9.58 15.44
N ALA A 90 2.52 10.02 14.17
CA ALA A 90 1.92 9.22 13.10
C ALA A 90 2.68 7.90 12.88
N ASP A 91 4.00 7.91 13.09
CA ASP A 91 4.87 6.72 13.04
C ASP A 91 4.58 5.69 14.14
N GLU A 92 3.94 6.07 15.26
CA GLU A 92 3.54 5.16 16.33
C GLU A 92 2.48 4.14 15.87
N LYS A 93 1.84 4.40 14.72
CA LYS A 93 0.84 3.50 14.12
C LYS A 93 1.44 2.48 13.16
N LEU A 94 2.74 2.55 12.85
CA LEU A 94 3.40 1.59 11.96
C LEU A 94 3.31 0.14 12.45
N PRO A 95 3.38 -0.16 13.76
CA PRO A 95 3.14 -1.53 14.24
C PRO A 95 1.73 -2.04 13.95
N TYR A 96 0.72 -1.20 14.13
CA TYR A 96 -0.66 -1.54 13.79
C TYR A 96 -0.81 -1.82 12.28
N LEU A 97 -0.18 -1.00 11.43
CA LEU A 97 -0.17 -1.23 9.99
C LEU A 97 0.48 -2.57 9.64
N PHE A 98 1.69 -2.82 10.14
CA PHE A 98 2.44 -4.05 9.86
C PHE A 98 1.64 -5.29 10.25
N LEU A 99 1.05 -5.31 11.46
CA LEU A 99 0.24 -6.45 11.93
C LEU A 99 -0.99 -6.70 11.05
N ASN A 100 -1.65 -5.66 10.54
CA ASN A 100 -2.73 -5.86 9.57
C ASN A 100 -2.21 -6.47 8.26
N CYS A 101 -1.07 -5.99 7.75
CA CYS A 101 -0.45 -6.53 6.53
C CYS A 101 -0.05 -8.01 6.69
N SER A 102 0.56 -8.37 7.81
CA SER A 102 1.06 -9.73 8.04
C SER A 102 -0.06 -10.72 8.38
N GLU A 103 -1.05 -10.32 9.19
CA GLU A 103 -2.04 -11.25 9.75
C GLU A 103 -3.42 -11.23 9.04
N LYS A 104 -3.81 -10.11 8.43
CA LYS A 104 -5.19 -9.89 7.96
C LYS A 104 -5.35 -9.66 6.47
N MET A 105 -4.29 -9.20 5.80
CA MET A 105 -4.26 -9.02 4.36
C MET A 105 -3.66 -10.27 3.73
N PHE A 106 -4.29 -10.81 2.68
CA PHE A 106 -3.93 -12.12 2.12
C PHE A 106 -3.33 -12.04 0.71
N GLU A 107 -3.16 -10.84 0.18
CA GLU A 107 -2.47 -10.64 -1.08
C GLU A 107 -1.05 -11.24 -1.00
N PRO A 108 -0.59 -11.89 -2.09
CA PRO A 108 0.73 -12.51 -2.12
C PRO A 108 1.85 -11.47 -2.00
N HIS A 109 1.58 -10.23 -2.40
CA HIS A 109 2.51 -9.14 -2.26
C HIS A 109 1.80 -7.93 -1.64
N ILE A 110 2.45 -7.28 -0.68
CA ILE A 110 1.99 -6.05 -0.05
C ILE A 110 3.13 -5.06 -0.10
N ILE A 111 2.86 -3.83 -0.54
CA ILE A 111 3.78 -2.71 -0.47
C ILE A 111 3.27 -1.77 0.61
N ILE A 112 4.09 -1.54 1.65
CA ILE A 112 3.91 -0.40 2.54
C ILE A 112 4.72 0.75 1.94
N LEU A 113 4.01 1.75 1.43
CA LEU A 113 4.59 2.94 0.81
C LEU A 113 4.67 4.06 1.84
N LEU A 114 5.88 4.29 2.36
CA LEU A 114 6.16 5.28 3.41
C LEU A 114 7.03 6.41 2.86
N ASP A 115 6.52 7.64 2.89
CA ASP A 115 7.22 8.80 2.35
C ASP A 115 6.99 10.09 3.18
N GLY A 116 7.67 11.17 2.82
CA GLY A 116 7.66 12.48 3.46
C GLY A 116 8.86 12.75 4.36
N GLY A 117 9.61 11.73 4.76
CA GLY A 117 10.87 11.87 5.50
C GLY A 117 10.74 12.38 6.95
N GLY A 118 9.53 12.55 7.47
CA GLY A 118 9.25 13.04 8.82
C GLY A 118 9.13 11.96 9.90
N SER A 119 8.97 10.69 9.52
CA SER A 119 8.92 9.57 10.47
C SER A 119 10.25 9.41 11.22
N LYS A 120 10.21 9.06 12.51
CA LYS A 120 11.43 8.79 13.28
C LYS A 120 12.21 7.64 12.66
N THR A 121 13.52 7.79 12.52
CA THR A 121 14.41 6.76 11.97
C THR A 121 14.26 5.41 12.67
N GLY A 122 14.11 5.41 14.00
CA GLY A 122 13.88 4.17 14.76
C GLY A 122 12.60 3.44 14.36
N ALA A 123 11.51 4.15 14.06
CA ALA A 123 10.25 3.55 13.64
C ALA A 123 10.33 2.98 12.22
N VAL A 124 11.03 3.69 11.30
CA VAL A 124 11.27 3.21 9.94
C VAL A 124 12.16 1.97 9.93
N ASN A 125 13.24 1.97 10.72
CA ASN A 125 14.15 0.83 10.83
C ASN A 125 13.44 -0.38 11.45
N TRP A 126 12.67 -0.17 12.52
CA TRP A 126 11.84 -1.22 13.10
C TRP A 126 10.91 -1.84 12.07
N LEU A 127 10.17 -1.02 11.31
CA LEU A 127 9.26 -1.53 10.29
C LEU A 127 9.99 -2.32 9.19
N ARG A 128 11.17 -1.85 8.76
CA ARG A 128 12.00 -2.56 7.78
C ARG A 128 12.43 -3.93 8.30
N GLU A 129 12.94 -3.99 9.53
CA GLU A 129 13.35 -5.25 10.16
C GLU A 129 12.19 -6.25 10.30
N GLU A 130 10.99 -5.78 10.63
CA GLU A 130 9.80 -6.63 10.72
C GLU A 130 9.35 -7.15 9.34
N CYS A 131 9.38 -6.32 8.29
CA CYS A 131 9.16 -6.78 6.92
C CYS A 131 10.20 -7.84 6.51
N ASP A 132 11.48 -7.62 6.80
CA ASP A 132 12.55 -8.58 6.47
C ASP A 132 12.37 -9.91 7.20
N LYS A 133 12.09 -9.89 8.51
CA LYS A 133 11.79 -11.09 9.30
C LYS A 133 10.57 -11.83 8.76
N PHE A 134 9.51 -11.12 8.41
CA PHE A 134 8.33 -11.71 7.80
C PHE A 134 8.69 -12.40 6.48
N ASN A 135 9.37 -11.70 5.56
CA ASN A 135 9.75 -12.23 4.25
C ASN A 135 10.65 -13.47 4.37
N LEU A 136 11.62 -13.45 5.28
CA LEU A 136 12.46 -14.61 5.59
C LEU A 136 11.62 -15.81 6.06
N SER A 137 10.64 -15.59 6.94
CA SER A 137 9.75 -16.65 7.42
C SER A 137 8.84 -17.23 6.33
N GLN A 138 8.45 -16.42 5.34
CA GLN A 138 7.54 -16.85 4.27
C GLN A 138 8.23 -17.50 3.08
N SER A 139 9.55 -17.34 2.95
CA SER A 139 10.37 -17.89 1.85
C SER A 139 10.18 -19.41 1.64
N ASN A 140 9.93 -20.15 2.73
CA ASN A 140 9.72 -21.60 2.70
C ASN A 140 8.24 -22.02 2.85
N ALA A 141 7.33 -21.08 3.13
CA ALA A 141 5.97 -21.39 3.56
C ALA A 141 4.89 -20.97 2.55
N SER A 142 4.79 -19.68 2.20
CA SER A 142 3.60 -19.14 1.55
C SER A 142 3.87 -18.25 0.33
N LYS A 143 5.14 -17.99 -0.01
CA LYS A 143 5.56 -17.00 -1.03
C LYS A 143 4.94 -15.60 -0.85
N ARG A 144 4.37 -15.30 0.33
CA ARG A 144 3.91 -13.95 0.67
C ARG A 144 5.09 -13.04 0.94
N GLN A 145 4.96 -11.78 0.53
CA GLN A 145 5.99 -10.76 0.71
C GLN A 145 5.38 -9.43 1.13
N ILE A 146 6.04 -8.73 2.04
CA ILE A 146 5.74 -7.36 2.45
C ILE A 146 6.98 -6.51 2.20
N ASP A 147 6.89 -5.56 1.28
CA ASP A 147 7.98 -4.64 0.95
C ASP A 147 7.71 -3.26 1.54
N LEU A 148 8.73 -2.65 2.14
CA LEU A 148 8.72 -1.26 2.56
C LEU A 148 9.42 -0.41 1.49
N MET A 149 8.68 0.51 0.87
CA MET A 149 9.20 1.38 -0.21
C MET A 149 8.92 2.85 0.10
N ASP A 150 9.77 3.74 -0.39
CA ASP A 150 9.41 5.15 -0.62
C ASP A 150 8.94 5.34 -2.09
N MET A 151 8.55 6.56 -2.49
CA MET A 151 8.11 6.80 -3.87
C MET A 151 9.22 6.59 -4.91
N THR A 152 10.47 6.80 -4.55
CA THR A 152 11.60 6.58 -5.47
C THR A 152 11.72 5.10 -5.79
N ASP A 153 11.65 4.25 -4.77
CA ASP A 153 11.70 2.80 -4.91
C ASP A 153 10.45 2.26 -5.59
N PHE A 154 9.27 2.81 -5.27
CA PHE A 154 8.02 2.43 -5.93
C PHE A 154 8.05 2.72 -7.44
N VAL A 155 8.54 3.89 -7.87
CA VAL A 155 8.64 4.21 -9.31
C VAL A 155 9.65 3.29 -10.02
N LYS A 156 10.77 2.96 -9.38
CA LYS A 156 11.72 1.97 -9.92
C LYS A 156 11.05 0.61 -10.08
N TRP A 157 10.30 0.17 -9.07
CA TRP A 157 9.56 -1.10 -9.09
C TRP A 157 8.53 -1.11 -10.24
N VAL A 158 7.68 -0.08 -10.33
CA VAL A 158 6.69 0.07 -11.42
C VAL A 158 7.36 -0.01 -12.80
N ASN A 159 8.49 0.67 -12.99
CA ASN A 159 9.20 0.64 -14.27
C ASN A 159 9.93 -0.68 -14.57
N THR A 160 10.29 -1.43 -13.53
CA THR A 160 10.96 -2.72 -13.66
C THR A 160 9.96 -3.82 -14.00
N VAL A 161 8.82 -3.82 -13.29
CA VAL A 161 7.78 -4.85 -13.41
C VAL A 161 6.95 -4.64 -14.67
N PHE A 162 6.51 -3.42 -14.95
CA PHE A 162 5.62 -3.11 -16.07
C PHE A 162 6.40 -2.48 -17.22
N LYS A 163 6.80 -3.33 -18.16
CA LYS A 163 7.50 -2.98 -19.41
C LYS A 163 6.53 -2.94 -20.58
#